data_AF-A0A075I6I1-F1
#
_entry.id   AF-A0A075I6I1-F1
#
_cell.length_a   1.000
_cell.length_b   1.000
_cell.length_c   1.000
_cell.angle_alpha   90.00
_cell.angle_beta   90.00
_cell.angle_gamma   90.00
#
_symmetry.space_group_name_H-M   'P 1'
#
loop_
_entity.id
_entity.type
_entity.pdbx_description
1 polymer ?
#
loop_
_entity_poly.entity_id
_entity_poly.type
_entity_poly.pdbx_seq_one_letter_code
_entity_poly.pdbx_strand_id
1 'polypeptide(L)'
;MIKKAFEDVEKGVKYVQEFLATNFDINENNNSNLIPSENAFLLLHSYLLDKDNQLSQKEKDGLKLWTFSALHHSRYSGSSESSLNEDLKGLQTTKPIDRWLEVIRQDVGSLDVKEIGSKMNNTSRFSLFFALALNDALDWRSGSKIQANDANEDHHIFPKNSRELWIFKGDKK
;
A
#
# COMPACT_ATOMS: atom_id res chain seq x y z
N MET A 1 6.12 -2.12 34.56
CA MET A 1 5.07 -1.63 33.65
C MET A 1 5.66 -1.08 32.35
N ILE A 2 6.59 -0.11 32.41
CA ILE A 2 7.24 0.49 31.21
C ILE A 2 8.01 -0.54 30.37
N LYS A 3 8.79 -1.43 30.99
CA LYS A 3 9.57 -2.44 30.28
C LYS A 3 8.70 -3.36 29.40
N LYS A 4 7.60 -3.86 29.95
CA LYS A 4 6.65 -4.72 29.23
C LYS A 4 6.01 -3.96 28.05
N ALA A 5 5.58 -2.72 28.28
CA ALA A 5 5.00 -1.90 27.22
C ALA A 5 6.00 -1.67 26.07
N PHE A 6 7.29 -1.48 26.40
CA PHE A 6 8.34 -1.35 25.39
C PHE A 6 8.57 -2.65 24.60
N GLU A 7 8.61 -3.79 25.31
CA GLU A 7 8.71 -5.12 24.69
C GLU A 7 7.53 -5.41 23.74
N ASP A 8 6.31 -5.04 24.14
CA ASP A 8 5.10 -5.17 23.32
C ASP A 8 5.15 -4.27 22.07
N VAL A 9 5.68 -3.05 22.21
CA VAL A 9 5.90 -2.13 21.07
C VAL A 9 6.89 -2.73 20.08
N GLU A 10 8.07 -3.14 20.54
CA GLU A 10 9.11 -3.75 19.68
C GLU A 10 8.59 -5.00 18.96
N LYS A 11 7.85 -5.84 19.67
CA LYS A 11 7.25 -7.06 19.11
C LYS A 11 6.24 -6.75 18.02
N GLY A 12 5.30 -5.82 18.28
CA GLY A 12 4.33 -5.43 17.27
C GLY A 12 4.96 -4.75 16.05
N VAL A 13 6.02 -3.95 16.23
CA VAL A 13 6.78 -3.35 15.12
C VAL A 13 7.34 -4.42 14.21
N LYS A 14 7.97 -5.47 14.77
CA LYS A 14 8.49 -6.62 14.01
C LYS A 14 7.40 -7.31 13.21
N TYR A 15 6.23 -7.53 13.81
CA TYR A 15 5.09 -8.12 13.11
C TYR A 15 4.62 -7.30 11.93
N VAL A 16 4.55 -5.97 12.07
CA VAL A 16 4.20 -5.10 10.94
C VAL A 16 5.26 -5.15 9.85
N GLN A 17 6.54 -5.13 10.19
CA GLN A 17 7.64 -5.25 9.22
C GLN A 17 7.57 -6.57 8.44
N GLU A 18 7.39 -7.69 9.15
CA GLU A 18 7.22 -9.01 8.52
C GLU A 18 5.99 -9.06 7.62
N PHE A 19 4.87 -8.49 8.06
CA PHE A 19 3.64 -8.41 7.28
C PHE A 19 3.83 -7.58 6.00
N LEU A 20 4.45 -6.41 6.09
CA LEU A 20 4.70 -5.55 4.93
C LEU A 20 5.70 -6.19 3.96
N ALA A 21 6.78 -6.81 4.46
CA ALA A 21 7.77 -7.48 3.63
C ALA A 21 7.15 -8.66 2.86
N THR A 22 6.38 -9.49 3.57
CA THR A 22 5.79 -10.71 2.99
C THR A 22 4.68 -10.41 1.99
N ASN A 23 3.88 -9.36 2.22
CA ASN A 23 2.64 -9.14 1.49
C ASN A 23 2.69 -7.96 0.52
N PHE A 24 3.66 -7.06 0.66
CA PHE A 24 3.79 -5.84 -0.14
C PHE A 24 5.20 -5.64 -0.71
N ASP A 25 6.17 -6.51 -0.41
CA ASP A 25 7.58 -6.35 -0.77
C ASP A 25 8.17 -5.02 -0.26
N ILE A 26 7.73 -4.58 0.93
CA ILE A 26 8.19 -3.36 1.60
C ILE A 26 8.94 -3.74 2.89
N ASN A 27 10.20 -3.34 2.99
CA ASN A 27 11.07 -3.59 4.11
C ASN A 27 12.03 -2.40 4.34
N GLU A 28 12.87 -2.51 5.37
CA GLU A 28 13.84 -1.47 5.74
C GLU A 28 14.85 -1.10 4.64
N ASN A 29 15.09 -2.01 3.70
CA ASN A 29 16.02 -1.82 2.58
C ASN A 29 15.31 -1.38 1.29
N ASN A 30 13.97 -1.31 1.28
CA ASN A 30 13.20 -0.87 0.11
C ASN A 30 11.89 -0.12 0.47
N ASN A 31 11.77 1.14 0.05
CA ASN A 31 10.48 1.86 -0.01
C ASN A 31 9.70 2.00 1.30
N SER A 32 10.37 2.01 2.45
CA SER A 32 9.74 2.52 3.68
C SER A 32 9.14 3.93 3.44
N ASN A 33 9.80 4.73 2.60
CA ASN A 33 9.36 6.05 2.13
C ASN A 33 8.05 6.04 1.31
N LEU A 34 7.65 4.89 0.74
CA LEU A 34 6.42 4.77 -0.04
C LEU A 34 5.19 4.51 0.81
N ILE A 35 5.33 4.16 2.09
CA ILE A 35 4.19 3.98 3.01
C ILE A 35 3.58 5.37 3.24
N PRO A 36 2.38 5.68 2.72
CA PRO A 36 1.86 7.05 2.73
C PRO A 36 1.44 7.57 4.11
N SER A 37 1.32 6.70 5.12
CA SER A 37 0.86 7.10 6.45
C SER A 37 1.31 6.16 7.57
N GLU A 38 1.87 6.75 8.63
CA GLU A 38 2.21 6.07 9.89
C GLU A 38 0.97 5.58 10.66
N ASN A 39 -0.21 6.17 10.45
CA ASN A 39 -1.42 5.76 11.16
C ASN A 39 -1.90 4.36 10.75
N ALA A 40 -1.67 3.98 9.49
CA ALA A 40 -1.93 2.61 9.05
C ALA A 40 -1.04 1.63 9.81
N PHE A 41 0.20 2.02 10.10
CA PHE A 41 1.15 1.23 10.87
C PHE A 41 0.66 1.01 12.31
N LEU A 42 0.10 2.04 12.95
CA LEU A 42 -0.44 1.92 14.32
C LEU A 42 -1.61 0.92 14.41
N LEU A 43 -2.49 0.90 13.42
CA LEU A 43 -3.59 -0.07 13.39
C LEU A 43 -3.08 -1.50 13.14
N LEU A 44 -2.15 -1.66 12.17
CA LEU A 44 -1.51 -2.96 11.91
C LEU A 44 -0.78 -3.47 13.15
N HIS A 45 -0.04 -2.61 13.83
CA HIS A 45 0.65 -2.93 15.08
C HIS A 45 -0.33 -3.47 16.11
N SER A 46 -1.39 -2.72 16.38
CA SER A 46 -2.38 -3.08 17.40
C SER A 46 -3.06 -4.42 17.09
N TYR A 47 -3.44 -4.63 15.82
CA TYR A 47 -4.13 -5.85 15.41
C TYR A 47 -3.21 -7.08 15.40
N LEU A 48 -2.01 -6.95 14.86
CA LEU A 48 -1.05 -8.07 14.79
C LEU A 48 -0.54 -8.45 16.18
N LEU A 49 -0.34 -7.48 17.07
CA LEU A 49 0.06 -7.73 18.45
C LEU A 49 -1.05 -8.47 19.22
N ASP A 50 -2.31 -8.05 19.10
CA ASP A 50 -3.47 -8.74 19.70
C ASP A 50 -3.59 -10.20 19.23
N LYS A 51 -3.26 -10.43 17.95
CA LYS A 51 -3.29 -11.75 17.32
C LYS A 51 -2.01 -12.56 17.49
N ASP A 52 -0.99 -12.03 18.16
CA ASP A 52 0.34 -12.65 18.25
C ASP A 52 0.92 -13.05 16.86
N ASN A 53 0.58 -12.27 15.81
CA ASN A 53 0.87 -12.55 14.40
C ASN A 53 0.29 -13.88 13.85
N GLN A 54 -0.65 -14.50 14.58
CA GLN A 54 -1.31 -15.74 14.18
C GLN A 54 -2.62 -15.44 13.45
N LEU A 55 -2.50 -15.10 12.17
CA LEU A 55 -3.64 -14.79 11.31
C LEU A 55 -4.12 -16.03 10.53
N SER A 56 -5.43 -16.25 10.51
CA SER A 56 -6.06 -17.14 9.52
C SER A 56 -5.86 -16.60 8.10
N GLN A 57 -6.00 -17.45 7.08
CA GLN A 57 -5.86 -17.01 5.68
C GLN A 57 -6.86 -15.89 5.35
N LYS A 58 -8.10 -16.00 5.84
CA LYS A 58 -9.13 -14.97 5.68
C LYS A 58 -8.72 -13.63 6.30
N GLU A 59 -8.15 -13.65 7.50
CA GLU A 59 -7.66 -12.42 8.16
C GLU A 59 -6.48 -11.83 7.38
N LYS A 60 -5.55 -12.65 6.88
CA LYS A 60 -4.44 -12.18 6.04
C LYS A 60 -4.94 -11.46 4.79
N ASP A 61 -5.87 -12.08 4.06
CA ASP A 61 -6.39 -11.52 2.81
C ASP A 61 -7.22 -10.25 3.05
N GLY A 62 -8.03 -10.24 4.11
CA GLY A 62 -8.78 -9.05 4.51
C GLY A 62 -7.87 -7.91 4.99
N LEU A 63 -6.82 -8.21 5.77
CA LEU A 63 -5.87 -7.21 6.24
C LEU A 63 -5.05 -6.63 5.09
N LYS A 64 -4.64 -7.46 4.11
CA LYS A 64 -4.01 -6.99 2.86
C LYS A 64 -4.91 -6.02 2.11
N LEU A 65 -6.18 -6.40 1.90
CA LEU A 65 -7.15 -5.55 1.20
C LEU A 65 -7.34 -4.23 1.95
N TRP A 66 -7.44 -4.28 3.28
CA TRP A 66 -7.58 -3.08 4.10
C TRP A 66 -6.35 -2.18 4.00
N THR A 67 -5.13 -2.72 4.16
CA THR A 67 -3.87 -1.95 4.07
C THR A 67 -3.76 -1.28 2.72
N PHE A 68 -3.97 -2.03 1.64
CA PHE A 68 -3.94 -1.46 0.30
C PHE A 68 -4.97 -0.34 0.14
N SER A 69 -6.21 -0.57 0.55
CA SER A 69 -7.30 0.41 0.42
C SER A 69 -7.04 1.68 1.24
N ALA A 70 -6.59 1.53 2.48
CA ALA A 70 -6.32 2.65 3.38
C ALA A 70 -5.21 3.56 2.83
N LEU A 71 -4.15 2.96 2.28
CA LEU A 71 -3.03 3.69 1.71
C LEU A 71 -3.37 4.29 0.33
N HIS A 72 -3.98 3.51 -0.56
CA HIS A 72 -4.39 3.97 -1.90
C HIS A 72 -5.38 5.14 -1.82
N HIS A 73 -6.39 5.06 -0.96
CA HIS A 73 -7.37 6.13 -0.80
C HIS A 73 -6.92 7.23 0.16
N SER A 74 -5.66 7.20 0.64
CA SER A 74 -5.09 8.23 1.50
C SER A 74 -5.97 8.53 2.74
N ARG A 75 -6.46 7.46 3.40
CA ARG A 75 -7.45 7.51 4.51
C ARG A 75 -7.11 8.51 5.61
N TYR A 76 -5.83 8.74 5.86
CA TYR A 76 -5.33 9.58 6.95
C TYR A 76 -4.83 10.96 6.50
N SER A 77 -5.04 11.36 5.24
CA SER A 77 -4.51 12.65 4.70
C SER A 77 -5.31 13.89 5.11
N GLY A 78 -6.56 13.73 5.56
CA GLY A 78 -7.44 14.84 5.97
C GLY A 78 -7.62 14.95 7.49
N SER A 79 -8.38 14.01 8.07
CA SER A 79 -8.67 13.95 9.52
C SER A 79 -7.99 12.74 10.15
N SER A 80 -6.66 12.75 10.14
CA SER A 80 -5.80 11.64 10.58
C SER A 80 -6.20 11.07 11.95
N GLU A 81 -6.41 11.94 12.94
CA GLU A 81 -6.79 11.54 14.31
C GLU A 81 -8.21 10.95 14.39
N SER A 82 -9.18 11.53 13.67
CA SER A 82 -10.56 11.03 13.71
C SER A 82 -10.65 9.66 13.03
N SER A 83 -10.02 9.52 11.85
CA SER A 83 -9.97 8.25 11.12
C SER A 83 -9.25 7.17 11.93
N LEU A 84 -8.12 7.50 12.56
CA LEU A 84 -7.39 6.55 13.41
C LEU A 84 -8.22 6.16 14.64
N ASN A 85 -8.90 7.10 15.28
CA ASN A 85 -9.76 6.80 16.43
C ASN A 85 -10.95 5.90 16.04
N GLU A 86 -11.54 6.10 14.87
CA GLU A 86 -12.59 5.21 14.36
C GLU A 86 -12.05 3.79 14.12
N ASP A 87 -10.88 3.68 13.49
CA ASP A 87 -10.26 2.39 13.21
C ASP A 87 -9.87 1.65 14.51
N LEU A 88 -9.29 2.36 15.49
CA LEU A 88 -8.95 1.80 16.80
C LEU A 88 -10.19 1.34 17.57
N LYS A 89 -11.31 2.07 17.49
CA LYS A 89 -12.60 1.60 18.05
C LYS A 89 -13.10 0.35 17.35
N GLY A 90 -12.85 0.21 16.04
CA GLY A 90 -13.17 -0.97 15.24
C GLY A 90 -12.51 -2.26 15.74
N LEU A 91 -11.35 -2.18 16.41
CA LEU A 91 -10.69 -3.33 17.04
C LEU A 91 -11.59 -4.06 18.06
N GLN A 92 -12.48 -3.33 18.72
CA GLN A 92 -13.37 -3.88 19.77
C GLN A 92 -14.59 -4.62 19.19
N THR A 93 -14.74 -4.67 17.87
CA THR A 93 -15.85 -5.36 17.22
C THR A 93 -15.55 -6.86 17.05
N THR A 94 -16.58 -7.68 16.83
CA THR A 94 -16.41 -9.12 16.60
C THR A 94 -15.72 -9.44 15.27
N LYS A 95 -15.77 -8.52 14.31
CA LYS A 95 -15.15 -8.64 12.98
C LYS A 95 -14.45 -7.34 12.60
N PRO A 96 -13.28 -7.02 13.20
CA PRO A 96 -12.61 -5.73 13.01
C PRO A 96 -12.30 -5.41 11.55
N ILE A 97 -11.73 -6.36 10.81
CA ILE A 97 -11.36 -6.18 9.40
C ILE A 97 -12.58 -5.87 8.54
N ASP A 98 -13.68 -6.61 8.72
CA ASP A 98 -14.92 -6.37 7.96
C ASP A 98 -15.45 -4.96 8.23
N ARG A 99 -15.41 -4.52 9.50
CA ARG A 99 -15.81 -3.14 9.87
C ARG A 99 -14.91 -2.10 9.21
N TRP A 100 -13.59 -2.26 9.23
CA TRP A 100 -12.69 -1.27 8.63
C TRP A 100 -12.86 -1.17 7.11
N LEU A 101 -13.01 -2.29 6.42
CA LEU A 101 -13.29 -2.30 4.98
C LEU A 101 -14.62 -1.62 4.66
N GLU A 102 -15.64 -1.84 5.49
CA GLU A 102 -16.94 -1.17 5.35
C GLU A 102 -16.83 0.34 5.55
N VAL A 103 -16.07 0.80 6.55
CA VAL A 103 -15.83 2.24 6.74
C VAL A 103 -15.16 2.86 5.51
N ILE A 104 -14.11 2.23 4.98
CA ILE A 104 -13.46 2.74 3.76
C ILE A 104 -14.47 2.78 2.60
N ARG A 105 -15.27 1.73 2.41
CA ARG A 105 -16.33 1.71 1.38
C ARG A 105 -17.34 2.84 1.54
N GLN A 106 -17.72 3.17 2.77
CA GLN A 106 -18.62 4.30 3.04
C GLN A 106 -18.00 5.64 2.63
N ASP A 107 -16.70 5.79 2.82
CA ASP A 107 -15.96 7.00 2.45
C ASP A 107 -15.73 7.12 0.92
N VAL A 108 -15.41 6.03 0.25
CA VAL A 108 -14.92 6.05 -1.16
C VAL A 108 -15.90 5.43 -2.18
N GLY A 109 -16.98 4.81 -1.71
CA GLY A 109 -17.98 4.12 -2.53
C GLY A 109 -17.56 2.72 -2.99
N SER A 110 -16.44 2.58 -3.69
CA SER A 110 -15.92 1.28 -4.17
C SER A 110 -14.44 1.12 -3.85
N LEU A 111 -14.05 -0.09 -3.44
CA LEU A 111 -12.64 -0.46 -3.25
C LEU A 111 -11.94 -0.84 -4.57
N ASP A 112 -12.68 -0.88 -5.69
CA ASP A 112 -12.10 -1.17 -7.00
C ASP A 112 -11.23 -0.01 -7.46
N VAL A 113 -9.95 -0.29 -7.67
CA VAL A 113 -9.00 0.69 -8.20
C VAL A 113 -9.04 0.70 -9.72
N LYS A 114 -9.60 1.77 -10.28
CA LYS A 114 -9.66 2.00 -11.74
C LYS A 114 -8.49 2.82 -12.26
N GLU A 115 -7.94 3.69 -11.41
CA GLU A 115 -6.85 4.59 -11.75
C GLU A 115 -5.88 4.70 -10.57
N ILE A 116 -4.58 4.74 -10.85
CA ILE A 116 -3.52 4.86 -9.84
C ILE A 116 -3.34 6.32 -9.38
N GLY A 117 -3.99 7.27 -10.06
CA GLY A 117 -3.94 8.70 -9.80
C GLY A 117 -3.36 9.48 -10.99
N SER A 118 -3.63 10.78 -11.03
CA SER A 118 -3.20 11.65 -12.15
C SER A 118 -1.75 12.15 -12.04
N LYS A 119 -1.08 11.91 -10.91
CA LYS A 119 0.31 12.31 -10.63
C LYS A 119 1.04 11.17 -9.94
N MET A 120 2.32 10.97 -10.25
CA MET A 120 3.15 9.94 -9.62
C MET A 120 3.66 10.38 -8.24
N ASN A 121 2.76 10.45 -7.24
CA ASN A 121 3.10 10.69 -5.83
C ASN A 121 3.32 9.36 -5.07
N ASN A 122 3.60 9.40 -3.76
CA ASN A 122 3.85 8.19 -2.96
C ASN A 122 2.67 7.22 -2.96
N THR A 123 1.43 7.71 -2.89
CA THR A 123 0.22 6.89 -2.99
C THR A 123 0.15 6.16 -4.32
N SER A 124 0.34 6.88 -5.43
CA SER A 124 0.34 6.30 -6.78
C SER A 124 1.48 5.29 -6.97
N ARG A 125 2.68 5.60 -6.47
CA ARG A 125 3.83 4.69 -6.50
C ARG A 125 3.57 3.42 -5.69
N PHE A 126 3.04 3.56 -4.47
CA PHE A 126 2.66 2.42 -3.63
C PHE A 126 1.69 1.50 -4.37
N SER A 127 0.63 2.05 -4.98
CA SER A 127 -0.35 1.25 -5.72
C SER A 127 0.22 0.61 -6.97
N LEU A 128 1.07 1.31 -7.71
CA LEU A 128 1.76 0.77 -8.88
C LEU A 128 2.65 -0.41 -8.49
N PHE A 129 3.56 -0.23 -7.54
CA PHE A 129 4.50 -1.27 -7.15
C PHE A 129 3.79 -2.48 -6.54
N PHE A 130 2.73 -2.27 -5.76
CA PHE A 130 1.91 -3.37 -5.28
C PHE A 130 1.29 -4.17 -6.43
N ALA A 131 0.73 -3.49 -7.45
CA ALA A 131 0.18 -4.16 -8.62
C ALA A 131 1.26 -4.93 -9.41
N LEU A 132 2.46 -4.38 -9.54
CA LEU A 132 3.59 -5.05 -10.19
C LEU A 132 4.05 -6.29 -9.42
N ALA A 133 4.15 -6.19 -8.09
CA ALA A 133 4.52 -7.30 -7.21
C ALA A 133 3.49 -8.45 -7.28
N LEU A 134 2.19 -8.12 -7.27
CA LEU A 134 1.11 -9.10 -7.42
C LEU A 134 1.15 -9.88 -8.74
N ASN A 135 1.73 -9.30 -9.80
CA ASN A 135 1.77 -9.88 -11.13
C ASN A 135 3.16 -10.41 -11.52
N ASP A 136 4.10 -10.48 -10.57
CA ASP A 136 5.50 -10.85 -10.82
C ASP A 136 6.11 -10.11 -12.02
N ALA A 137 5.82 -8.82 -12.11
CA ALA A 137 6.20 -8.02 -13.26
C ALA A 137 7.73 -7.93 -13.41
N LEU A 138 8.18 -8.02 -14.67
CA LEU A 138 9.58 -7.95 -15.04
C LEU A 138 9.87 -6.60 -15.72
N ASP A 139 11.05 -6.06 -15.45
CA ASP A 139 11.59 -4.91 -16.15
C ASP A 139 11.81 -5.29 -17.61
N TRP A 140 11.17 -4.54 -18.51
CA TRP A 140 11.17 -4.80 -19.94
C TRP A 140 12.56 -4.77 -20.59
N ARG A 141 13.53 -4.06 -20.01
CA ARG A 141 14.88 -3.90 -20.57
C ARG A 141 15.84 -4.97 -20.07
N SER A 142 15.83 -5.25 -18.77
CA SER A 142 16.76 -6.16 -18.11
C SER A 142 16.19 -7.56 -17.89
N GLY A 143 14.86 -7.73 -17.94
CA GLY A 143 14.17 -8.97 -17.58
C GLY A 143 14.15 -9.26 -16.07
N SER A 144 14.64 -8.34 -15.24
CA SER A 144 14.70 -8.52 -13.77
C SER A 144 13.35 -8.25 -13.12
N LYS A 145 13.06 -8.86 -11.96
CA LYS A 145 11.85 -8.53 -11.19
C LYS A 145 11.86 -7.05 -10.81
N ILE A 146 10.77 -6.33 -11.09
CA ILE A 146 10.64 -4.93 -10.67
C ILE A 146 10.45 -4.92 -9.17
N GLN A 147 11.45 -4.42 -8.46
CA GLN A 147 11.34 -4.13 -7.05
C GLN A 147 10.92 -2.69 -6.90
N ALA A 148 10.07 -2.42 -5.93
CA ALA A 148 9.95 -1.07 -5.45
C ALA A 148 11.34 -0.64 -4.95
N ASN A 149 11.86 0.49 -5.39
CA ASN A 149 13.01 1.18 -4.79
C ASN A 149 13.07 2.60 -5.36
N ASP A 150 13.81 3.48 -4.67
CA ASP A 150 14.01 4.88 -5.07
C ASP A 150 14.94 5.02 -6.29
N ALA A 151 15.56 3.92 -6.75
CA ALA A 151 16.40 3.89 -7.95
C ALA A 151 15.61 3.67 -9.25
N ASN A 152 14.30 3.42 -9.16
CA ASN A 152 13.45 3.30 -10.33
C ASN A 152 13.27 4.67 -10.99
N GLU A 153 13.63 4.75 -12.27
CA GLU A 153 13.44 5.94 -13.09
C GLU A 153 12.22 5.82 -13.99
N ASP A 154 11.37 6.86 -14.00
CA ASP A 154 10.25 6.97 -14.93
C ASP A 154 10.79 7.29 -16.34
N HIS A 155 11.08 6.24 -17.11
CA HIS A 155 11.54 6.40 -18.48
C HIS A 155 10.38 6.73 -19.42
N HIS A 156 10.57 7.75 -20.26
CA HIS A 156 9.63 8.02 -21.32
C HIS A 156 9.86 7.01 -22.44
N ILE A 157 8.81 6.24 -22.79
CA ILE A 157 8.84 5.32 -23.93
C ILE A 157 9.20 6.08 -25.22
N PHE A 158 8.71 7.32 -25.35
CA PHE A 158 9.06 8.22 -26.43
C PHE A 158 9.82 9.44 -25.89
N PRO A 159 10.94 9.85 -26.50
CA PRO A 159 11.67 11.04 -26.07
C PRO A 159 10.74 12.26 -26.03
N LYS A 160 10.77 13.07 -24.96
CA LYS A 160 9.92 14.27 -24.80
C LYS A 160 9.99 15.24 -25.99
N ASN A 161 11.12 15.24 -26.70
CA ASN A 161 11.40 16.14 -27.82
C ASN A 161 11.02 15.56 -29.19
N SER A 162 10.38 14.39 -29.26
CA SER A 162 10.09 13.69 -30.54
C SER A 162 8.77 14.09 -31.21
N ARG A 163 8.15 15.21 -30.82
CA ARG A 163 6.82 15.66 -31.33
C ARG A 163 6.73 15.87 -32.85
N GLU A 164 7.84 15.92 -33.58
CA GLU A 164 7.84 16.28 -35.01
C GLU A 164 7.99 15.13 -36.02
N LEU A 165 8.21 13.88 -35.60
CA LEU A 165 8.58 12.82 -36.56
C LEU A 165 7.51 11.76 -36.87
N TRP A 166 6.32 11.84 -36.26
CA TRP A 166 5.29 10.79 -36.41
C TRP A 166 3.93 11.29 -36.89
N ILE A 167 3.90 12.33 -37.74
CA ILE A 167 2.78 12.46 -38.68
C ILE A 167 2.95 11.31 -39.66
N PHE A 168 2.25 10.19 -39.43
CA PHE A 168 2.00 9.21 -40.48
C PHE A 168 1.39 9.96 -41.67
N LYS A 169 2.21 10.28 -42.67
CA LYS A 169 1.72 10.52 -44.01
C LYS A 169 1.10 9.21 -44.44
N GLY A 170 -0.21 9.08 -44.23
CA GLY A 170 -0.99 8.05 -44.88
C GLY A 170 -0.80 8.24 -46.37
N ASP A 171 -0.06 7.34 -47.00
CA ASP A 171 -0.03 7.24 -48.46
C ASP A 171 -1.47 6.97 -48.90
N LYS A 172 -2.07 7.99 -49.52
CA LYS A 172 -3.31 7.82 -50.27
C LYS A 172 -2.98 6.89 -51.44
N LYS A 173 -3.44 5.64 -51.35
CA LYS A 173 -3.66 4.80 -52.54
C LYS A 173 -4.90 5.28 -53.28
#